data_AF-A0A6C0KSH9-F1
#
_entry.id   AF-A0A6C0KSH9-F1
#
_cell.length_a   1.000
_cell.length_b   1.000
_cell.length_c   1.000
_cell.angle_alpha   90.00
_cell.angle_beta   90.00
_cell.angle_gamma   90.00
#
_symmetry.space_group_name_H-M   'P 1'
#
loop_
_entity.id
_entity.type
_entity.pdbx_description
1 polymer ?
#
loop_
_entity_poly.entity_id
_entity_poly.type
_entity_poly.pdbx_seq_one_letter_code
_entity_poly.pdbx_strand_id
1 'polypeptide(L)'
;MKRELLYPFFIDCCEQTADKFWKGVFEDLAYGIAPYGAYVSKGAIMCNYKDKEFMYRITKKEPEELYNDIFNLFTTKLNILSKEQIMQRKENVERVQEEAVDWSSIKKKNFKDVLIENWAVSMKNKHGLSLKQTKYLISIIFLGLIFKIFSSKDIIVKNGVIEDIKGISFEQGKIHVERDIYDIQAMSSPDIITDKLNMSDEWEKYLNTLQKS
;
A
#
# COMPACT_ATOMS: atom_id res chain seq x y z
N MET A 1 -18.89 -26.21 32.07
CA MET A 1 -18.62 -24.99 32.87
C MET A 1 -19.63 -23.93 32.48
N LYS A 2 -20.40 -23.38 33.42
CA LYS A 2 -21.27 -22.22 33.16
C LYS A 2 -20.35 -21.01 32.94
N ARG A 3 -20.41 -20.38 31.78
CA ARG A 3 -19.67 -19.14 31.51
C ARG A 3 -20.42 -18.01 32.22
N GLU A 4 -19.75 -17.32 33.13
CA GLU A 4 -20.32 -16.13 33.76
C GLU A 4 -20.23 -14.94 32.79
N LEU A 5 -21.29 -14.15 32.76
CA LEU A 5 -21.42 -13.04 31.83
C LEU A 5 -20.77 -11.81 32.49
N LEU A 6 -19.68 -11.32 31.90
CA LEU A 6 -18.86 -10.25 32.46
C LEU A 6 -19.30 -8.86 31.99
N TYR A 7 -19.74 -8.76 30.74
CA TYR A 7 -20.09 -7.50 30.08
C TYR A 7 -21.42 -7.63 29.31
N PRO A 8 -22.57 -7.58 30.01
CA PRO A 8 -23.89 -7.81 29.41
C PRO A 8 -24.26 -6.90 28.24
N PHE A 9 -23.80 -5.66 28.26
CA PHE A 9 -24.09 -4.67 27.22
C PHE A 9 -23.48 -5.01 25.84
N PHE A 10 -22.56 -5.98 25.75
CA PHE A 10 -22.13 -6.49 24.43
C PHE A 10 -23.17 -7.39 23.77
N ILE A 11 -24.11 -7.97 24.54
CA ILE A 11 -25.24 -8.70 23.96
C ILE A 11 -26.15 -7.75 23.20
N ASP A 12 -26.34 -6.54 23.69
CA ASP A 12 -27.14 -5.50 23.01
C ASP A 12 -26.50 -5.08 21.67
N CYS A 13 -25.17 -5.15 21.56
CA CYS A 13 -24.45 -4.90 20.31
C CYS A 13 -24.74 -5.97 19.23
N CYS A 14 -25.20 -7.17 19.59
CA CYS A 14 -25.57 -8.21 18.62
C CYS A 14 -26.79 -7.83 17.78
N GLU A 15 -27.63 -6.90 18.25
CA GLU A 15 -28.77 -6.37 17.49
C GLU A 15 -28.34 -5.36 16.41
N GLN A 16 -27.14 -4.80 16.51
CA GLN A 16 -26.61 -3.78 15.59
C GLN A 16 -26.09 -4.34 14.26
N THR A 17 -26.08 -5.67 14.10
CA THR A 17 -25.55 -6.33 12.90
C THR A 17 -26.36 -7.56 12.53
N ALA A 18 -26.48 -7.83 11.23
CA ALA A 18 -27.02 -9.10 10.72
C ALA A 18 -25.91 -10.16 10.55
N ASP A 19 -24.64 -9.76 10.58
CA ASP A 19 -23.50 -10.64 10.31
C ASP A 19 -23.26 -11.61 11.48
N LYS A 20 -23.43 -12.90 11.20
CA LYS A 20 -23.25 -13.98 12.19
C LYS A 20 -21.84 -14.01 12.79
N PHE A 21 -20.82 -13.63 12.02
CA PHE A 21 -19.45 -13.55 12.51
C PHE A 21 -19.33 -12.49 13.61
N TRP A 22 -19.81 -11.27 13.33
CA TRP A 22 -19.74 -10.18 14.30
C TRP A 22 -20.62 -10.44 15.52
N LYS A 23 -21.80 -11.06 15.36
CA LYS A 23 -22.60 -11.53 16.50
C LYS A 23 -21.81 -12.47 17.42
N GLY A 24 -21.10 -13.44 16.84
CA GLY A 24 -20.24 -14.35 17.61
C GLY A 24 -19.12 -13.61 18.35
N VAL A 25 -18.48 -12.64 17.71
CA VAL A 25 -17.42 -11.82 18.34
C VAL A 25 -17.97 -11.01 19.53
N PHE A 26 -19.12 -10.36 19.39
CA PHE A 26 -19.74 -9.58 20.47
C PHE A 26 -20.28 -10.48 21.59
N GLU A 27 -20.82 -11.65 21.26
CA GLU A 27 -21.22 -12.65 22.25
C GLU A 27 -20.01 -13.15 23.06
N ASP A 28 -18.91 -13.50 22.41
CA ASP A 28 -17.67 -13.91 23.09
C ASP A 28 -17.11 -12.79 23.98
N LEU A 29 -17.16 -11.54 23.53
CA LEU A 29 -16.76 -10.38 24.33
C LEU A 29 -17.61 -10.19 25.59
N ALA A 30 -18.91 -10.54 25.54
CA ALA A 30 -19.79 -10.50 26.71
C ALA A 30 -19.30 -11.46 27.82
N TYR A 31 -18.61 -12.53 27.45
CA TYR A 31 -17.94 -13.47 28.34
C TYR A 31 -16.46 -13.12 28.63
N GLY A 32 -15.99 -11.95 28.17
CA GLY A 32 -14.61 -11.50 28.33
C GLY A 32 -13.60 -12.21 27.42
N ILE A 33 -14.08 -12.89 26.37
CA ILE A 33 -13.23 -13.56 25.38
C ILE A 33 -13.02 -12.59 24.21
N ALA A 34 -11.79 -12.14 24.04
CA ALA A 34 -11.43 -11.29 22.90
C ALA A 34 -11.00 -12.14 21.70
N PRO A 35 -11.21 -11.64 20.47
CA PRO A 35 -10.73 -12.31 19.27
C PRO A 35 -9.20 -12.36 19.21
N TYR A 36 -8.68 -13.26 18.36
CA TYR A 36 -7.25 -13.51 18.24
C TYR A 36 -6.44 -12.21 18.06
N GLY A 37 -5.43 -12.04 18.90
CA GLY A 37 -4.57 -10.86 18.93
C GLY A 37 -5.03 -9.73 19.84
N ALA A 38 -6.20 -9.84 20.46
CA ALA A 38 -6.59 -9.03 21.59
C ALA A 38 -6.80 -9.90 22.84
N TYR A 39 -6.78 -9.27 24.01
CA TYR A 39 -7.14 -9.89 25.27
C TYR A 39 -7.88 -8.88 26.15
N VAL A 40 -8.77 -9.38 27.00
CA VAL A 40 -9.44 -8.54 28.01
C VAL A 40 -8.65 -8.62 29.31
N SER A 41 -8.28 -7.47 29.86
CA SER A 41 -7.67 -7.41 31.19
C SER A 41 -7.98 -6.08 31.86
N LYS A 42 -8.24 -6.14 33.19
CA LYS A 42 -8.60 -4.98 34.03
C LYS A 42 -9.74 -4.10 33.46
N GLY A 43 -10.75 -4.71 32.82
CA GLY A 43 -11.88 -3.96 32.24
C GLY A 43 -11.52 -3.20 30.96
N ALA A 44 -10.45 -3.59 30.27
CA ALA A 44 -10.05 -3.03 28.98
C ALA A 44 -9.73 -4.14 27.98
N ILE A 45 -10.00 -3.88 26.71
CA ILE A 45 -9.54 -4.69 25.58
C ILE A 45 -8.18 -4.17 25.15
N MET A 46 -7.18 -5.04 25.11
CA MET A 46 -5.80 -4.66 24.83
C MET A 46 -5.20 -5.53 23.73
N CYS A 47 -4.27 -4.93 22.99
CA CYS A 47 -3.36 -5.59 22.06
C CYS A 47 -1.96 -5.03 22.29
N ASN A 48 -0.96 -5.90 22.31
CA ASN A 48 0.46 -5.56 22.53
C ASN A 48 1.36 -6.02 21.37
N TYR A 49 0.79 -6.33 20.20
CA TYR A 49 1.60 -6.58 19.01
C TYR A 49 2.24 -5.28 18.56
N LYS A 50 3.55 -5.36 18.25
CA LYS A 50 4.33 -4.27 17.68
C LYS A 50 3.60 -3.68 16.47
N ASP A 51 3.47 -2.35 16.44
CA ASP A 51 2.78 -1.55 15.41
C ASP A 51 1.24 -1.70 15.36
N LYS A 52 0.65 -2.45 16.31
CA LYS A 52 -0.80 -2.64 16.46
C LYS A 52 -1.27 -2.47 17.90
N GLU A 53 -0.49 -1.80 18.76
CA GLU A 53 -0.86 -1.65 20.16
C GLU A 53 -2.12 -0.78 20.31
N PHE A 54 -3.01 -1.20 21.19
CA PHE A 54 -4.13 -0.38 21.64
C PHE A 54 -4.60 -0.81 23.03
N MET A 55 -5.28 0.12 23.70
CA MET A 55 -6.02 -0.12 24.93
C MET A 55 -7.36 0.58 24.80
N TYR A 56 -8.45 -0.20 24.85
CA TYR A 56 -9.81 0.31 24.82
C TYR A 56 -10.48 0.00 26.15
N ARG A 57 -10.90 1.03 26.89
CA ARG A 57 -11.57 0.85 28.17
C ARG A 57 -13.02 0.44 27.93
N ILE A 58 -13.43 -0.67 28.51
CA ILE A 58 -14.80 -1.15 28.40
C ILE A 58 -15.67 -0.30 29.32
N THR A 59 -16.47 0.58 28.73
CA THR A 59 -17.43 1.43 29.44
C THR A 59 -18.82 1.18 28.89
N LYS A 60 -19.84 1.31 29.74
CA LYS A 60 -21.24 1.29 29.29
C LYS A 60 -21.51 2.52 28.43
N LYS A 61 -21.97 2.29 27.21
CA LYS A 61 -22.37 3.28 26.21
C LYS A 61 -23.66 2.80 25.54
N GLU A 62 -24.23 3.63 24.68
CA GLU A 62 -25.32 3.20 23.80
C GLU A 62 -24.85 2.04 22.89
N PRO A 63 -25.70 1.03 22.61
CA PRO A 63 -25.29 -0.18 21.90
C PRO A 63 -24.69 0.09 20.52
N GLU A 64 -25.21 1.08 19.79
CA GLU A 64 -24.73 1.49 18.47
C GLU A 64 -23.33 2.11 18.54
N GLU A 65 -23.08 3.02 19.50
CA GLU A 65 -21.77 3.66 19.69
C GLU A 65 -20.72 2.61 20.08
N LEU A 66 -21.06 1.73 21.02
CA LEU A 66 -20.15 0.68 21.46
C LEU A 66 -19.85 -0.31 20.33
N TYR A 67 -20.87 -0.70 19.56
CA TYR A 67 -20.69 -1.56 18.40
C TYR A 67 -19.70 -0.93 17.42
N ASN A 68 -19.93 0.33 17.04
CA ASN A 68 -19.09 1.03 16.07
C ASN A 68 -17.65 1.19 16.57
N ASP A 69 -17.45 1.51 17.84
CA ASP A 69 -16.12 1.63 18.43
C ASP A 69 -15.33 0.33 18.34
N ILE A 70 -15.93 -0.78 18.80
CA ILE A 70 -15.27 -2.10 18.80
C ILE A 70 -15.08 -2.63 17.38
N PHE A 71 -16.09 -2.49 16.53
CA PHE A 71 -16.02 -2.89 15.13
C PHE A 71 -14.89 -2.14 14.41
N ASN A 72 -14.82 -0.82 14.55
CA ASN A 72 -13.76 -0.02 13.96
C ASN A 72 -12.39 -0.38 14.55
N LEU A 73 -12.30 -0.58 15.86
CA LEU A 73 -11.05 -0.97 16.52
C LEU A 73 -10.51 -2.28 15.94
N PHE A 74 -11.33 -3.33 15.85
CA PHE A 74 -10.92 -4.64 15.36
C PHE A 74 -10.67 -4.67 13.85
N THR A 75 -11.47 -3.97 13.06
CA THR A 75 -11.28 -3.91 11.60
C THR A 75 -10.06 -3.08 11.21
N THR A 76 -9.78 -1.97 11.91
CA THR A 76 -8.67 -1.07 11.56
C THR A 76 -7.34 -1.49 12.18
N LYS A 77 -7.31 -1.88 13.46
CA LYS A 77 -6.06 -2.24 14.16
C LYS A 77 -5.67 -3.70 13.95
N LEU A 78 -6.65 -4.61 13.99
CA LEU A 78 -6.39 -6.05 13.91
C LEU A 78 -6.69 -6.66 12.54
N ASN A 79 -7.37 -5.91 11.66
CA ASN A 79 -7.83 -6.41 10.36
C ASN A 79 -8.70 -7.68 10.48
N ILE A 80 -9.50 -7.74 11.54
CA ILE A 80 -10.51 -8.78 11.73
C ILE A 80 -11.70 -8.44 10.84
N LEU A 81 -12.06 -9.36 9.95
CA LEU A 81 -13.09 -9.18 8.93
C LEU A 81 -13.90 -10.47 8.80
N SER A 82 -15.19 -10.34 8.53
CA SER A 82 -16.02 -11.47 8.13
C SER A 82 -15.71 -11.92 6.70
N LYS A 83 -16.17 -13.12 6.33
CA LYS A 83 -15.99 -13.65 4.97
C LYS A 83 -16.58 -12.74 3.90
N GLU A 84 -17.74 -12.16 4.17
CA GLU A 84 -18.43 -11.22 3.28
C GLU A 84 -17.59 -9.95 3.09
N GLN A 85 -17.05 -9.39 4.17
CA GLN A 85 -16.17 -8.22 4.10
C GLN A 85 -14.87 -8.50 3.34
N ILE A 86 -14.30 -9.69 3.50
CA ILE A 86 -13.11 -10.11 2.73
C ILE A 86 -13.45 -10.20 1.24
N MET A 87 -14.59 -10.80 0.89
CA MET A 87 -15.03 -10.94 -0.49
C MET A 87 -15.30 -9.57 -1.14
N GLN A 88 -16.03 -8.68 -0.46
CA GLN A 88 -16.27 -7.31 -0.94
C GLN A 88 -14.97 -6.52 -1.13
N ARG A 89 -13.99 -6.67 -0.22
CA ARG A 89 -12.67 -6.04 -0.40
C ARG A 89 -11.94 -6.58 -1.62
N LYS A 90 -12.01 -7.88 -1.89
CA LYS A 90 -11.43 -8.49 -3.10
C LYS A 90 -12.11 -7.97 -4.36
N GLU A 91 -13.43 -8.00 -4.41
CA GLU A 91 -14.22 -7.50 -5.55
C GLU A 91 -13.92 -6.01 -5.82
N ASN A 92 -13.77 -5.19 -4.79
CA ASN A 92 -13.41 -3.78 -4.97
C ASN A 92 -11.99 -3.60 -5.53
N VAL A 93 -11.03 -4.45 -5.13
CA VAL A 93 -9.68 -4.44 -5.71
C VAL A 93 -9.71 -4.90 -7.16
N GLU A 94 -10.47 -5.95 -7.47
CA GLU A 94 -10.65 -6.48 -8.83
C GLU A 94 -11.35 -5.46 -9.75
N ARG A 95 -12.41 -4.78 -9.29
CA ARG A 95 -13.08 -3.71 -10.05
C ARG A 95 -12.14 -2.53 -10.34
N VAL A 96 -11.35 -2.11 -9.36
CA VAL A 96 -10.34 -1.04 -9.56
C VAL A 96 -9.25 -1.49 -10.54
N GLN A 97 -8.94 -2.79 -10.60
CA GLN A 97 -8.09 -3.34 -11.65
C GLN A 97 -8.79 -3.26 -13.01
N GLU A 98 -10.01 -3.75 -13.15
CA GLU A 98 -10.75 -3.74 -14.41
C GLU A 98 -10.96 -2.32 -15.01
N GLU A 99 -11.11 -1.30 -14.16
CA GLU A 99 -11.26 0.10 -14.58
C GLU A 99 -9.93 0.80 -14.97
N ALA A 100 -8.78 0.22 -14.62
CA ALA A 100 -7.48 0.83 -14.93
C ALA A 100 -7.12 0.60 -16.41
N VAL A 101 -7.53 1.55 -17.25
CA VAL A 101 -7.24 1.54 -18.69
C VAL A 101 -5.77 1.87 -18.97
N ASP A 102 -5.16 2.77 -18.18
CA ASP A 102 -3.80 3.27 -18.40
C ASP A 102 -3.00 3.47 -17.11
N TRP A 103 -1.67 3.32 -17.16
CA TRP A 103 -0.77 3.57 -16.02
C TRP A 103 -0.92 4.98 -15.40
N SER A 104 -1.24 5.97 -16.23
CA SER A 104 -1.48 7.36 -15.80
C SER A 104 -2.75 7.52 -14.98
N SER A 105 -3.78 6.68 -15.21
CA SER A 105 -5.07 6.73 -14.51
C SER A 105 -4.99 6.29 -13.04
N ILE A 106 -3.97 5.48 -12.70
CA ILE A 106 -3.77 4.94 -11.37
C ILE A 106 -3.13 6.00 -10.46
N LYS A 107 -3.95 6.62 -9.60
CA LYS A 107 -3.53 7.72 -8.72
C LYS A 107 -2.78 7.25 -7.46
N LYS A 108 -3.16 6.10 -6.91
CA LYS A 108 -2.62 5.61 -5.62
C LYS A 108 -1.30 4.87 -5.85
N LYS A 109 -0.22 5.36 -5.22
CA LYS A 109 1.12 4.75 -5.30
C LYS A 109 1.10 3.25 -4.92
N ASN A 110 0.48 2.90 -3.80
CA ASN A 110 0.45 1.51 -3.34
C ASN A 110 -0.17 0.55 -4.37
N PHE A 111 -1.14 1.01 -5.16
CA PHE A 111 -1.70 0.20 -6.25
C PHE A 111 -0.69 -0.02 -7.37
N LYS A 112 0.05 1.03 -7.76
CA LYS A 112 1.15 0.91 -8.73
C LYS A 112 2.23 -0.06 -8.27
N ASP A 113 2.61 0.02 -6.99
CA ASP A 113 3.62 -0.85 -6.39
C ASP A 113 3.16 -2.32 -6.46
N VAL A 114 1.90 -2.61 -6.09
CA VAL A 114 1.32 -3.96 -6.20
C VAL A 114 1.29 -4.47 -7.64
N LEU A 115 0.95 -3.63 -8.62
CA LEU A 115 0.95 -4.03 -10.02
C LEU A 115 2.34 -4.41 -10.53
N ILE A 116 3.37 -3.64 -10.14
CA ILE A 116 4.77 -3.93 -10.47
C ILE A 116 5.21 -5.24 -9.83
N GLU A 117 4.88 -5.46 -8.55
CA GLU A 117 5.21 -6.71 -7.86
C GLU A 117 4.54 -7.92 -8.53
N ASN A 118 3.25 -7.81 -8.85
CA ASN A 118 2.50 -8.86 -9.54
C ASN A 118 3.10 -9.17 -10.92
N TRP A 119 3.49 -8.15 -11.68
CA TRP A 119 4.16 -8.32 -12.96
C TRP A 119 5.53 -8.99 -12.82
N ALA A 120 6.34 -8.59 -11.85
CA ALA A 120 7.62 -9.23 -11.61
C ALA A 120 7.48 -10.71 -11.21
N VAL A 121 6.43 -11.05 -10.44
CA VAL A 121 6.09 -12.44 -10.10
C VAL A 121 5.62 -13.22 -11.33
N SER A 122 4.82 -12.62 -12.22
CA SER A 122 4.40 -13.28 -13.45
C SER A 122 5.59 -13.54 -14.37
N MET A 123 6.52 -12.58 -14.50
CA MET A 123 7.76 -12.75 -15.27
C MET A 123 8.70 -13.78 -14.64
N LYS A 124 8.75 -13.88 -13.31
CA LYS A 124 9.48 -14.95 -12.61
C LYS A 124 9.00 -16.32 -13.07
N ASN A 125 7.69 -16.54 -13.07
CA ASN A 125 7.12 -17.82 -13.44
C ASN A 125 7.28 -18.08 -14.95
N LYS A 126 7.11 -17.06 -15.79
CA LYS A 126 7.20 -17.16 -17.25
C LYS A 126 8.63 -17.40 -17.75
N HIS A 127 9.62 -16.78 -17.13
CA HIS A 127 11.02 -16.81 -17.56
C HIS A 127 11.95 -17.57 -16.60
N GLY A 128 11.41 -18.25 -15.59
CA GLY A 128 12.18 -19.07 -14.66
C GLY A 128 13.15 -18.27 -13.78
N LEU A 129 12.80 -17.03 -13.41
CA LEU A 129 13.68 -16.18 -12.61
C LEU A 129 13.81 -16.70 -11.17
N SER A 130 14.99 -16.55 -10.58
CA SER A 130 15.20 -16.77 -9.16
C SER A 130 14.54 -15.68 -8.31
N LEU A 131 14.27 -15.96 -7.04
CA LEU A 131 13.79 -14.97 -6.06
C LEU A 131 14.70 -13.72 -5.99
N LYS A 132 16.02 -13.89 -6.12
CA LYS A 132 16.98 -12.77 -6.13
C LYS A 132 16.79 -11.90 -7.37
N GLN A 133 16.62 -12.52 -8.54
CA GLN A 133 16.37 -11.81 -9.79
C GLN A 133 15.01 -11.11 -9.80
N THR A 134 13.97 -11.71 -9.24
CA THR A 134 12.65 -11.05 -9.10
C THR A 134 12.75 -9.80 -8.23
N LYS A 135 13.44 -9.86 -7.08
CA LYS A 135 13.67 -8.69 -6.22
C LYS A 135 14.49 -7.61 -6.93
N TYR A 136 15.48 -8.02 -7.70
CA TYR A 136 16.30 -7.12 -8.52
C TYR A 136 15.45 -6.42 -9.61
N LEU A 137 14.60 -7.16 -10.31
CA LEU A 137 13.67 -6.63 -11.32
C LEU A 137 12.76 -5.54 -10.72
N ILE A 138 12.12 -5.84 -9.57
CA ILE A 138 11.27 -4.89 -8.85
C ILE A 138 12.07 -3.61 -8.52
N SER A 139 13.29 -3.79 -8.03
CA SER A 139 14.16 -2.68 -7.63
C SER A 139 14.55 -1.81 -8.83
N ILE A 140 14.89 -2.39 -9.99
CA ILE A 140 15.17 -1.65 -11.22
C ILE A 140 13.95 -0.86 -11.68
N ILE A 141 12.76 -1.46 -11.69
CA ILE A 141 11.55 -0.78 -12.16
C ILE A 141 11.26 0.43 -11.26
N PHE A 142 11.36 0.26 -9.94
CA PHE A 142 11.18 1.39 -9.02
C PHE A 142 12.23 2.47 -9.20
N LEU A 143 13.52 2.11 -9.32
CA LEU A 143 14.58 3.09 -9.59
C LEU A 143 14.34 3.81 -10.92
N GLY A 144 13.99 3.07 -11.96
CA GLY A 144 13.71 3.62 -13.28
C GLY A 144 12.50 4.56 -13.27
N LEU A 145 11.48 4.30 -12.45
CA LEU A 145 10.36 5.22 -12.28
C LEU A 145 10.74 6.46 -11.47
N ILE A 146 11.52 6.30 -10.39
CA ILE A 146 11.98 7.42 -9.54
C ILE A 146 12.85 8.38 -10.35
N PHE A 147 13.78 7.84 -11.13
CA PHE A 147 14.66 8.60 -12.02
C PHE A 147 14.02 8.96 -13.35
N LYS A 148 12.74 8.63 -13.58
CA LYS A 148 12.01 8.89 -14.83
C LYS A 148 12.67 8.29 -16.09
N ILE A 149 13.50 7.25 -15.92
CA ILE A 149 14.01 6.40 -17.00
C ILE A 149 12.85 5.63 -17.65
N PHE A 150 11.88 5.22 -16.85
CA PHE A 150 10.58 4.73 -17.32
C PHE A 150 9.53 5.82 -17.12
N SER A 151 8.80 6.10 -18.19
CA SER A 151 7.66 7.02 -18.20
C SER A 151 6.35 6.23 -18.22
N SER A 152 5.22 6.93 -18.02
CA SER A 152 3.89 6.30 -18.13
C SER A 152 3.63 5.65 -19.50
N LYS A 153 4.33 6.06 -20.56
CA LYS A 153 4.18 5.49 -21.91
C LYS A 153 4.91 4.15 -22.09
N ASP A 154 5.82 3.85 -21.16
CA ASP A 154 6.64 2.65 -21.20
C ASP A 154 5.96 1.48 -20.51
N ILE A 155 4.91 1.73 -19.70
CA ILE A 155 4.17 0.70 -18.97
C ILE A 155 2.83 0.47 -19.67
N ILE A 156 2.69 -0.71 -20.27
CA ILE A 156 1.46 -1.12 -20.96
C ILE A 156 0.59 -1.86 -19.95
N VAL A 157 -0.56 -1.27 -19.62
CA VAL A 157 -1.58 -1.87 -18.75
C VAL A 157 -2.75 -2.30 -19.62
N LYS A 158 -3.24 -3.52 -19.43
CA LYS A 158 -4.49 -3.99 -20.03
C LYS A 158 -5.27 -4.77 -18.98
N ASN A 159 -6.57 -4.53 -18.88
CA ASN A 159 -7.47 -5.20 -17.92
C ASN A 159 -6.91 -5.17 -16.49
N GLY A 160 -6.35 -4.02 -16.07
CA GLY A 160 -5.81 -3.88 -14.71
C GLY A 160 -4.53 -4.60 -14.39
N VAL A 161 -3.88 -5.22 -15.37
CA VAL A 161 -2.58 -5.86 -15.21
C VAL A 161 -1.56 -5.22 -16.12
N ILE A 162 -0.33 -5.11 -15.63
CA ILE A 162 0.80 -4.74 -16.50
C ILE A 162 1.01 -5.93 -17.44
N GLU A 163 0.95 -5.69 -18.74
CA GLU A 163 1.26 -6.68 -19.76
C GLU A 163 2.75 -6.64 -20.08
N ASP A 164 3.29 -5.43 -20.23
CA ASP A 164 4.66 -5.21 -20.66
C ASP A 164 5.24 -3.89 -20.13
N ILE A 165 6.56 -3.87 -19.96
CA ILE A 165 7.34 -2.67 -19.61
C ILE A 165 8.43 -2.50 -20.66
N LYS A 166 8.27 -1.51 -21.54
CA LYS A 166 9.19 -1.24 -22.63
C LYS A 166 10.60 -0.95 -22.11
N GLY A 167 11.59 -1.59 -22.74
CA GLY A 167 12.99 -1.49 -22.35
C GLY A 167 13.42 -2.50 -21.29
N ILE A 168 12.56 -3.47 -20.95
CA ILE A 168 12.92 -4.65 -20.17
C ILE A 168 12.62 -5.89 -21.01
N SER A 169 13.62 -6.72 -21.23
CA SER A 169 13.52 -7.98 -21.95
C SER A 169 14.12 -9.13 -21.14
N PHE A 170 13.74 -10.36 -21.50
CA PHE A 170 14.15 -11.57 -20.78
C PHE A 170 14.75 -12.58 -21.75
N GLU A 171 15.96 -13.02 -21.48
CA GLU A 171 16.65 -14.02 -22.30
C GLU A 171 17.34 -15.04 -21.40
N GLN A 172 17.08 -16.34 -21.62
CA GLN A 172 17.72 -17.45 -20.88
C GLN A 172 17.69 -17.30 -19.35
N GLY A 173 16.58 -16.79 -18.79
CA GLY A 173 16.44 -16.57 -17.35
C GLY A 173 17.23 -15.37 -16.81
N LYS A 174 17.73 -14.50 -17.68
CA LYS A 174 18.36 -13.22 -17.34
C LYS A 174 17.43 -12.05 -17.68
N ILE A 175 17.59 -10.97 -16.94
CA ILE A 175 16.88 -9.71 -17.13
C ILE A 175 17.82 -8.80 -17.92
N HIS A 176 17.35 -8.32 -19.06
CA HIS A 176 18.02 -7.33 -19.88
C HIS A 176 17.27 -6.01 -19.77
N VAL A 177 17.99 -4.95 -19.42
CA VAL A 177 17.43 -3.60 -19.34
C VAL A 177 18.09 -2.81 -20.45
N GLU A 178 17.32 -2.45 -21.47
CA GLU A 178 17.82 -1.78 -22.68
C GLU A 178 18.12 -0.30 -22.42
N ARG A 179 17.50 0.27 -21.37
CA ARG A 179 17.74 1.65 -20.96
C ARG A 179 18.90 1.70 -19.99
N ASP A 180 19.90 2.52 -20.30
CA ASP A 180 20.99 2.76 -19.38
C ASP A 180 20.46 3.53 -18.17
N ILE A 181 20.38 2.84 -17.03
CA ILE A 181 19.94 3.41 -15.77
C ILE A 181 21.01 4.30 -15.12
N TYR A 182 22.22 4.31 -15.68
CA TYR A 182 23.37 5.11 -15.23
C TYR A 182 23.71 6.27 -16.16
N ASP A 183 23.10 6.35 -17.35
CA ASP A 183 23.30 7.46 -18.28
C ASP A 183 22.39 8.65 -17.94
N ILE A 184 22.88 9.46 -17.01
CA ILE A 184 22.24 10.71 -16.56
C ILE A 184 22.23 11.76 -17.70
N GLN A 185 23.02 11.61 -18.78
CA GLN A 185 23.09 12.61 -19.85
C GLN A 185 21.87 12.58 -20.78
N ALA A 186 21.20 11.43 -20.89
CA ALA A 186 19.92 11.30 -21.61
C ALA A 186 18.77 12.07 -20.92
N MET A 187 18.98 12.63 -19.73
CA MET A 187 18.02 13.46 -19.00
C MET A 187 17.92 14.91 -19.50
N SER A 188 18.72 15.27 -20.51
CA SER A 188 18.63 16.58 -21.15
C SER A 188 17.35 16.61 -21.98
N SER A 189 16.31 17.23 -21.41
CA SER A 189 15.11 17.62 -22.14
C SER A 189 15.56 18.38 -23.39
N PRO A 190 15.03 18.09 -24.61
CA PRO A 190 15.23 19.01 -25.71
C PRO A 190 14.53 20.32 -25.31
N ASP A 191 15.30 21.40 -25.32
CA ASP A 191 14.86 22.78 -25.10
C ASP A 191 14.43 23.14 -23.67
N ILE A 192 15.42 23.34 -22.80
CA ILE A 192 15.33 24.48 -21.88
C ILE A 192 16.22 25.58 -22.47
N ILE A 193 15.67 26.39 -23.37
CA ILE A 193 16.21 27.72 -23.62
C ILE A 193 15.94 28.52 -22.34
N THR A 194 16.87 28.49 -21.39
CA THR A 194 16.87 29.46 -20.30
C THR A 194 17.46 30.75 -20.81
N ASP A 195 16.63 31.67 -21.32
CA ASP A 195 16.99 33.09 -21.47
C ASP A 195 17.09 33.80 -20.10
N LYS A 196 17.55 33.08 -19.06
CA LYS A 196 17.81 33.65 -17.75
C LYS A 196 19.31 33.55 -17.50
N LEU A 197 19.96 34.71 -17.64
CA LEU A 197 21.30 34.96 -17.13
C LEU A 197 21.40 34.43 -15.70
N ASN A 198 22.28 33.47 -15.49
CA ASN A 198 22.60 32.97 -14.17
C ASN A 198 23.55 33.96 -13.49
N MET A 199 23.53 33.98 -12.15
CA MET A 199 24.50 34.76 -11.36
C MET A 199 25.96 34.41 -11.68
N SER A 200 26.23 33.19 -12.17
CA SER A 200 27.55 32.76 -12.65
C SER A 200 28.02 33.56 -13.86
N ASP A 201 27.10 34.04 -14.69
CA ASP A 201 27.41 34.67 -15.97
C ASP A 201 27.92 36.11 -15.77
N GLU A 202 27.64 36.72 -14.61
CA GLU A 202 28.13 38.04 -14.20
C GLU A 202 29.35 37.96 -13.26
N TRP A 203 29.90 36.76 -13.02
CA TRP A 203 30.98 36.53 -12.05
C TRP A 203 32.28 37.24 -12.42
N GLU A 204 32.64 37.26 -13.71
CA GLU A 204 33.84 37.96 -14.18
C GLU A 204 33.75 39.48 -13.99
N LYS A 205 32.57 40.08 -14.17
CA LYS A 205 32.34 41.49 -13.87
C LYS A 205 32.58 41.78 -12.39
N TYR A 206 32.08 40.91 -11.51
CA TYR A 206 32.25 41.07 -10.07
C TYR A 206 33.72 40.98 -9.64
N LEU A 207 34.47 40.02 -10.18
CA LEU A 207 35.90 39.90 -9.95
C LEU A 207 36.68 41.13 -10.43
N ASN A 208 36.32 41.66 -11.61
CA ASN A 208 36.96 42.86 -12.16
C ASN A 208 36.69 44.12 -11.35
N THR A 209 35.54 44.23 -10.68
CA THR A 209 35.28 45.33 -9.74
C THR A 209 36.08 45.23 -8.45
N LEU A 210 36.36 44.01 -7.97
CA LEU A 210 37.16 43.79 -6.76
C LEU A 210 38.65 44.07 -6.97
N GLN A 211 39.19 43.83 -8.17
CA GLN A 211 40.61 44.13 -8.49
C GLN A 211 40.93 45.63 -8.63
N LYS A 212 39.90 46.48 -8.78
CA LYS A 212 40.06 47.94 -8.88
C LYS A 212 39.86 48.68 -7.54
N SER A 213 39.63 47.93 -6.44
CA SER A 213 39.50 48.43 -5.07
C SER A 213 40.79 48.23 -4.30
#